data_AF-A0A6B2GD57-F1
#
_entry.id   AF-A0A6B2GD57-F1
#
_cell.length_a   1.000
_cell.length_b   1.000
_cell.length_c   1.000
_cell.angle_alpha   90.00
_cell.angle_beta   90.00
_cell.angle_gamma   90.00
#
_symmetry.space_group_name_H-M   'P 1'
#
loop_
_entity.id
_entity.type
_entity.pdbx_description
1 polymer ?
#
loop_
_entity_poly.entity_id
_entity_poly.type
_entity_poly.pdbx_seq_one_letter_code
_entity_poly.pdbx_strand_id
1 'polypeptide(L)'
;VNYTIDDIMSILRIRADEEGVVLDSDALKALTNLGEKASLRYAIQLIQPAYLQSLRSKREMVTSEDVANVARLFIDEETSANLLASMPDPYCTYQPANN
;
A
#
# COMPACT_ATOMS: atom_id res chain seq x y z
N VAL A 1 -2.76 -10.30 16.67
CA VAL A 1 -3.85 -9.35 16.98
C VAL A 1 -4.44 -8.95 15.65
N ASN A 2 -5.73 -9.20 15.46
CA ASN A 2 -6.43 -8.81 14.23
C ASN A 2 -7.04 -7.44 14.48
N TYR A 3 -6.65 -6.44 13.69
CA TYR A 3 -7.29 -5.14 13.69
C TYR A 3 -8.59 -5.23 12.90
N THR A 4 -9.64 -4.59 13.42
CA THR A 4 -10.87 -4.38 12.65
C THR A 4 -10.64 -3.32 11.58
N ILE A 5 -11.56 -3.20 10.61
CA ILE A 5 -11.49 -2.14 9.60
C ILE A 5 -11.48 -0.73 10.22
N ASP A 6 -12.22 -0.55 11.32
CA ASP A 6 -12.28 0.72 12.06
C ASP A 6 -10.94 1.00 12.78
N ASP A 7 -10.30 -0.03 13.33
CA ASP A 7 -8.96 0.11 13.92
C ASP A 7 -7.93 0.50 12.86
N ILE A 8 -7.97 -0.15 11.68
CA ILE A 8 -7.08 0.17 10.56
C ILE A 8 -7.27 1.63 10.13
N MET A 9 -8.51 2.06 9.93
CA MET A 9 -8.81 3.45 9.55
C MET A 9 -8.32 4.45 10.60
N SER A 10 -8.52 4.15 11.89
CA SER A 10 -8.06 5.00 12.99
C SER A 10 -6.54 5.12 13.03
N ILE A 11 -5.82 3.99 12.90
CA ILE A 11 -4.36 3.95 12.86
C ILE A 11 -3.84 4.76 11.67
N LEU A 12 -4.40 4.55 10.46
CA LEU A 12 -3.98 5.26 9.26
C LEU A 12 -4.19 6.77 9.37
N ARG A 13 -5.30 7.20 10.00
CA ARG A 13 -5.56 8.61 10.27
C ARG A 13 -4.51 9.21 11.22
N ILE A 14 -4.21 8.53 12.33
CA ILE A 14 -3.17 8.99 13.27
C ILE A 14 -1.81 9.09 12.57
N ARG A 15 -1.46 8.12 11.72
CA ARG A 15 -0.19 8.15 10.97
C ARG A 15 -0.12 9.27 9.96
N ALA A 16 -1.20 9.51 9.22
CA ALA A 16 -1.27 10.64 8.29
C ALA A 16 -1.12 11.99 9.03
N ASP A 17 -1.78 12.13 10.17
CA ASP A 17 -1.66 13.33 11.02
C ASP A 17 -0.23 13.51 11.56
N GLU A 18 0.44 12.44 12.03
CA GLU A 18 1.84 12.48 12.49
C GLU A 18 2.83 12.82 11.36
N GLU A 19 2.56 12.38 10.12
CA GLU A 19 3.39 12.67 8.94
C GLU A 19 3.06 14.02 8.30
N GLY A 20 2.05 14.74 8.80
CA GLY A 20 1.60 16.03 8.25
C GLY A 20 0.94 15.91 6.88
N VAL A 21 0.34 14.75 6.57
CA VAL A 21 -0.28 14.44 5.29
C VAL A 21 -1.80 14.60 5.40
N VAL A 22 -2.37 15.48 4.59
CA VAL A 22 -3.83 15.67 4.52
C VAL A 22 -4.43 14.69 3.52
N LEU A 23 -5.18 13.70 4.01
CA LEU A 23 -5.92 12.75 3.20
C LEU A 23 -7.38 13.22 3.03
N ASP A 24 -7.93 13.13 1.82
CA ASP A 24 -9.37 13.22 1.65
C ASP A 24 -10.08 11.94 2.18
N SER A 25 -11.41 12.00 2.32
CA SER A 25 -12.17 10.87 2.87
C SER A 25 -12.08 9.60 2.02
N ASP A 26 -11.90 9.75 0.71
CA ASP A 26 -11.88 8.62 -0.21
C ASP A 26 -10.49 7.98 -0.29
N ALA A 27 -9.43 8.77 -0.13
CA ALA A 27 -8.04 8.34 0.04
C ALA A 27 -7.89 7.53 1.33
N LEU A 28 -8.44 8.01 2.45
CA LEU A 28 -8.42 7.27 3.72
C LEU A 28 -9.16 5.94 3.60
N LYS A 29 -10.33 5.92 2.96
CA LYS A 29 -11.07 4.67 2.68
C LYS A 29 -10.27 3.74 1.78
N ALA A 30 -9.62 4.26 0.73
CA ALA A 30 -8.81 3.47 -0.18
C ALA A 30 -7.62 2.81 0.53
N LEU A 31 -6.88 3.57 1.36
CA LEU A 31 -5.79 3.04 2.17
C LEU A 31 -6.28 2.00 3.19
N THR A 32 -7.44 2.24 3.81
CA THR A 32 -8.05 1.29 4.76
C THR A 32 -8.36 -0.04 4.07
N ASN A 33 -9.00 0.01 2.90
CA ASN A 33 -9.30 -1.19 2.10
C ASN A 33 -8.03 -1.92 1.65
N LEU A 34 -6.96 -1.21 1.30
CA LEU A 34 -5.66 -1.82 1.00
C LEU A 34 -5.04 -2.47 2.25
N GLY A 35 -5.18 -1.84 3.42
CA GLY A 35 -4.71 -2.36 4.70
C GLY A 35 -5.41 -3.64 5.11
N GLU A 36 -6.72 -3.74 4.85
CA GLU A 36 -7.52 -4.95 5.09
C GLU A 36 -7.17 -6.07 4.10
N LYS A 37 -7.03 -5.74 2.80
CA LYS A 37 -6.75 -6.73 1.75
C LYS A 37 -5.33 -7.29 1.78
N ALA A 38 -4.35 -6.46 2.09
CA ALA A 38 -2.93 -6.84 2.09
C ALA A 38 -2.37 -6.82 3.51
N SER A 39 -1.96 -5.65 4.01
CA SER A 39 -1.55 -5.49 5.40
C SER A 39 -1.56 -4.04 5.85
N LEU A 40 -1.75 -3.82 7.16
CA LEU A 40 -1.61 -2.50 7.77
C LEU A 40 -0.25 -1.85 7.47
N ARG A 41 0.84 -2.65 7.46
CA ARG A 41 2.18 -2.18 7.13
C ARG A 41 2.23 -1.58 5.73
N TYR A 42 1.68 -2.30 4.76
CA TYR A 42 1.63 -1.85 3.38
C TYR A 42 0.84 -0.55 3.23
N ALA A 43 -0.34 -0.45 3.84
CA ALA A 43 -1.13 0.77 3.79
C ALA A 43 -0.40 1.99 4.40
N ILE A 44 0.29 1.82 5.54
CA ILE A 44 1.11 2.89 6.14
C ILE A 44 2.23 3.32 5.20
N GLN A 45 2.94 2.38 4.57
CA GLN A 45 4.02 2.68 3.65
C GLN A 45 3.58 3.49 2.42
N LEU A 46 2.30 3.41 2.03
CA LEU A 46 1.76 4.15 0.90
C LEU A 46 1.37 5.61 1.21
N ILE A 47 1.25 6.00 2.49
CA ILE A 47 0.85 7.37 2.88
C ILE A 47 1.82 8.39 2.28
N GLN A 48 3.12 8.22 2.52
CA GLN A 48 4.11 9.20 2.08
C GLN A 48 4.33 9.23 0.56
N PRO A 49 4.42 8.09 -0.16
CA PRO A 49 4.39 8.08 -1.61
C PRO A 49 3.15 8.76 -2.21
N ALA A 50 1.97 8.53 -1.63
CA ALA A 50 0.73 9.15 -2.10
C ALA A 50 0.76 10.68 -1.92
N TYR A 51 1.35 11.16 -0.82
CA TYR A 51 1.61 12.59 -0.63
C TYR A 51 2.59 13.17 -1.65
N LEU A 52 3.71 12.49 -1.90
CA LEU A 52 4.64 12.92 -2.95
C LEU A 52 3.97 12.97 -4.33
N GLN A 53 3.06 12.05 -4.61
CA GLN A 53 2.28 12.05 -5.84
C GLN A 53 1.32 13.25 -5.90
N SER A 54 0.62 13.59 -4.81
CA SER A 54 -0.25 14.77 -4.77
C SER A 54 0.54 16.06 -4.99
N LEU A 55 1.73 16.18 -4.37
CA LEU A 55 2.63 17.32 -4.55
C LEU A 55 3.09 17.47 -6.00
N ARG A 56 3.39 16.36 -6.70
CA ARG A 56 3.72 16.38 -8.15
C ARG A 56 2.55 16.88 -8.98
N SER A 57 1.32 16.61 -8.56
CA SER A 57 0.09 17.14 -9.15
C SER A 57 -0.25 18.56 -8.67
N LYS A 58 0.65 19.24 -7.95
CA LYS A 58 0.47 20.59 -7.37
C LYS A 58 -0.73 20.67 -6.41
N ARG A 59 -1.02 19.58 -5.69
CA ARG A 59 -2.07 19.49 -4.66
C ARG A 59 -1.44 19.14 -3.31
N GLU A 60 -1.93 19.77 -2.25
CA GLU A 60 -1.50 19.48 -0.88
C GLU A 60 -2.33 18.37 -0.22
N MET A 61 -3.51 18.08 -0.76
CA MET A 61 -4.40 17.02 -0.30
C MET A 61 -4.27 15.78 -1.19
N VAL A 62 -4.07 14.63 -0.54
CA VAL A 62 -4.01 13.31 -1.18
C VAL A 62 -5.41 12.83 -1.52
N THR A 63 -5.59 12.38 -2.75
CA THR A 63 -6.86 11.82 -3.24
C THR A 63 -6.77 10.30 -3.42
N SER A 64 -7.93 9.66 -3.59
CA SER A 64 -8.00 8.24 -3.92
C SER A 64 -7.25 7.87 -5.21
N GLU A 65 -7.13 8.80 -6.17
CA GLU A 65 -6.35 8.62 -7.39
C GLU A 65 -4.84 8.53 -7.09
N ASP A 66 -4.33 9.36 -6.19
CA ASP A 66 -2.92 9.31 -5.77
C ASP A 66 -2.60 7.95 -5.13
N VAL A 67 -3.49 7.48 -4.24
CA VAL A 67 -3.39 6.17 -3.59
C VAL A 67 -3.40 5.03 -4.62
N ALA A 68 -4.32 5.08 -5.59
CA ALA A 68 -4.40 4.07 -6.65
C ALA A 68 -3.14 4.07 -7.53
N ASN A 69 -2.60 5.24 -7.85
CA ASN A 69 -1.37 5.37 -8.62
C ASN A 69 -0.17 4.78 -7.89
N VAL A 70 0.01 5.07 -6.60
CA VAL A 70 1.15 4.53 -5.83
C VAL A 70 1.02 3.05 -5.54
N ALA A 71 -0.19 2.54 -5.30
CA ALA A 71 -0.43 1.10 -5.11
C ALA A 71 -0.12 0.28 -6.38
N ARG A 72 -0.16 0.89 -7.56
CA ARG A 72 0.30 0.25 -8.80
C ARG A 72 1.82 0.22 -8.94
N LEU A 73 2.51 1.18 -8.32
CA LEU A 73 3.97 1.32 -8.40
C LEU A 73 4.69 0.49 -7.32
N PHE A 74 4.11 0.42 -6.13
CA PHE A 74 4.64 -0.31 -4.98
C PHE A 74 3.70 -1.48 -4.72
N ILE A 75 4.06 -2.68 -5.19
CA ILE A 75 3.25 -3.88 -4.99
C ILE A 75 3.43 -4.43 -3.56
N ASP A 76 2.40 -5.08 -3.05
CA ASP A 76 2.45 -5.80 -1.78
C ASP A 76 3.20 -7.14 -1.90
N GLU A 77 3.45 -7.77 -0.74
CA GLU A 77 4.18 -9.04 -0.63
C GLU A 77 3.56 -10.17 -1.47
N GLU A 78 2.24 -10.35 -1.38
CA GLU A 78 1.54 -11.45 -2.06
C GLU A 78 1.59 -11.23 -3.58
N THR A 79 1.35 -10.00 -4.03
CA THR A 79 1.48 -9.65 -5.45
C THR A 79 2.92 -9.87 -5.94
N SER A 80 3.92 -9.53 -5.13
CA SER A 80 5.34 -9.75 -5.48
C SER A 80 5.69 -11.23 -5.58
N ALA A 81 5.24 -12.06 -4.65
CA ALA A 81 5.47 -13.51 -4.66
C ALA A 81 4.81 -14.19 -5.88
N ASN A 82 3.56 -13.81 -6.18
CA ASN A 82 2.82 -14.32 -7.34
C ASN A 82 3.49 -13.91 -8.66
N LEU A 83 3.96 -12.68 -8.76
CA LEU A 83 4.68 -12.19 -9.93
C LEU A 83 5.94 -13.03 -10.16
N LEU A 84 6.74 -13.27 -9.12
CA LEU A 84 7.94 -14.09 -9.21
C LEU A 84 7.64 -15.52 -9.64
N ALA A 85 6.61 -16.15 -9.08
CA ALA A 85 6.20 -17.51 -9.44
C ALA A 85 5.73 -17.63 -10.91
N SER A 86 5.17 -16.56 -11.49
CA SER A 86 4.68 -16.54 -12.87
C SER A 86 5.77 -16.27 -13.91
N MET A 87 6.92 -15.76 -13.49
CA MET A 87 8.02 -15.43 -14.38
C MET A 87 8.91 -16.67 -14.61
N PRO A 88 9.26 -17.00 -15.87
CA PRO A 88 10.30 -17.98 -16.14
C PRO A 88 11.64 -17.39 -15.68
N ASP A 89 12.15 -17.87 -14.56
CA ASP A 89 13.28 -17.25 -13.87
C ASP A 89 14.65 -17.76 -14.40
N PRO A 90 15.50 -16.89 -14.96
CA PRO A 90 16.88 -17.25 -15.33
C PRO A 90 17.87 -17.28 -14.14
N TYR A 91 17.46 -16.87 -12.94
CA TYR A 91 18.28 -16.74 -11.72
C TYR A 91 17.79 -17.59 -10.52
N CYS A 92 16.54 -18.06 -10.50
CA CYS A 92 16.09 -19.07 -9.51
C CYS A 92 16.55 -20.46 -9.92
N THR A 93 17.72 -20.83 -9.40
CA THR A 93 18.33 -22.17 -9.54
C THR A 93 17.84 -23.16 -8.48
N TYR A 94 16.95 -22.75 -7.58
CA TYR A 94 16.45 -23.62 -6.53
C TYR A 94 15.32 -24.51 -7.06
N GLN A 95 15.69 -25.73 -7.45
CA GLN A 95 14.74 -26.84 -7.60
C GLN A 95 14.72 -27.61 -6.27
N PRO A 96 13.63 -27.56 -5.48
CA PRO A 96 13.53 -28.43 -4.32
C PRO A 96 13.63 -29.89 -4.80
N ALA A 97 14.48 -30.67 -4.14
CA ALA A 97 14.65 -32.08 -4.48
C ALA A 97 13.29 -32.79 -4.39
N ASN A 98 12.85 -33.34 -5.53
CA ASN A 98 11.66 -34.17 -5.64
C ASN A 98 11.78 -35.32 -4.63
N ASN A 99 10.84 -35.41 -3.69
CA ASN A 99 10.66 -36.58 -2.84
C ASN A 99 9.38 -37.29 -3.26
#